data_AF-A0A8J7NFS9-F1
#
_entry.id   AF-A0A8J7NFS9-F1
#
_cell.length_a   1.000
_cell.length_b   1.000
_cell.length_c   1.000
_cell.angle_alpha   90.00
_cell.angle_beta   90.00
_cell.angle_gamma   90.00
#
_symmetry.space_group_name_H-M   'P 1'
#
loop_
_entity.id
_entity.type
_entity.pdbx_description
1 polymer ?
#
loop_
_entity_poly.entity_id
_entity_poly.type
_entity_poly.pdbx_seq_one_letter_code
_entity_poly.pdbx_strand_id
1 'polypeptide(L)'
;MGFGFISMTSRGGTPIETPLDVFVHQSKLYMEGFRSLKEGEPVEFTFKKSSKGFESLRVTGPGGAPCIGSERRPKGKTVQKRKPKGDR
;
A
#
# COMPACT_ATOMS: atom_id res chain seq x y z
N MET A 1 -11.51 6.90 -2.95
CA MET A 1 -10.40 7.41 -2.12
C MET A 1 -9.49 6.24 -1.75
N GLY A 2 -8.17 6.36 -1.93
CA GLY A 2 -7.22 5.30 -1.55
C GLY A 2 -6.74 5.48 -0.11
N PHE A 3 -7.29 4.69 0.81
CA PHE A 3 -6.90 4.66 2.22
C PHE A 3 -7.07 3.25 2.78
N GLY A 4 -6.49 3.01 3.95
CA GLY A 4 -6.62 1.75 4.67
C GLY A 4 -6.05 1.87 6.09
N PHE A 5 -5.78 0.72 6.69
CA PHE A 5 -5.18 0.61 8.01
C PHE A 5 -4.00 -0.34 7.98
N ILE A 6 -2.98 -0.03 8.76
CA ILE A 6 -1.85 -0.91 9.04
C ILE A 6 -1.99 -1.38 10.48
N SER A 7 -2.00 -2.69 10.70
CA SER A 7 -1.98 -3.27 12.04
C SER A 7 -0.54 -3.29 12.56
N MET A 8 -0.23 -2.40 13.49
CA MET A 8 1.08 -2.30 14.12
C MET A 8 1.25 -3.39 15.17
N THR A 9 2.13 -4.33 14.91
CA THR A 9 2.47 -5.44 15.84
C THR A 9 3.80 -5.24 16.57
N SER A 10 4.65 -4.32 16.11
CA SER A 10 5.95 -4.02 16.72
C SER A 10 6.26 -2.53 16.64
N ARG A 11 6.91 -1.99 17.67
CA ARG A 11 7.38 -0.61 17.74
C ARG A 11 8.81 -0.60 18.24
N GLY A 12 9.73 -0.04 17.45
CA GLY A 12 11.14 0.06 17.84
C GLY A 12 11.81 -1.30 18.10
N GLY A 13 11.37 -2.36 17.41
CA GLY A 13 11.87 -3.72 17.59
C GLY A 13 11.22 -4.49 18.75
N THR A 14 10.41 -3.85 19.59
CA THR A 14 9.66 -4.53 20.64
C THR A 14 8.26 -4.92 20.16
N PRO A 15 7.85 -6.20 20.27
CA PRO A 15 6.49 -6.61 19.97
C PRO A 15 5.49 -5.94 20.92
N ILE A 16 4.30 -5.62 20.43
CA ILE A 16 3.23 -5.00 21.19
C ILE A 16 2.19 -6.08 21.49
N GLU A 17 1.73 -6.17 22.73
CA GLU A 17 0.73 -7.18 23.15
C GLU A 17 -0.61 -7.02 22.44
N THR A 18 -1.01 -5.78 22.18
CA THR A 18 -2.23 -5.45 21.44
C THR A 18 -1.88 -4.74 20.14
N PRO A 19 -2.22 -5.32 18.97
CA PRO A 19 -1.98 -4.66 17.70
C PRO A 19 -2.77 -3.35 17.64
N LEU A 20 -2.13 -2.29 17.13
CA LEU A 20 -2.73 -0.96 17.01
C LEU A 20 -3.03 -0.63 15.55
N ASP A 21 -4.24 -0.16 15.28
CA ASP A 21 -4.61 0.30 13.95
C ASP A 21 -4.06 1.69 13.67
N VAL A 22 -3.28 1.79 12.60
CA VAL A 22 -2.73 3.05 12.11
C VAL A 22 -3.35 3.38 10.77
N PHE A 23 -4.04 4.51 10.71
CA PHE A 23 -4.63 5.01 9.48
C PHE A 23 -3.55 5.35 8.45
N VAL A 24 -3.71 4.85 7.23
CA VAL A 24 -2.82 5.14 6.09
C VAL A 24 -3.61 5.71 4.92
N HIS A 25 -3.08 6.79 4.35
CA HIS A 25 -3.58 7.37 3.10
C HIS A 25 -2.62 7.07 1.95
N GLN A 26 -3.12 6.82 0.74
CA GLN A 26 -2.31 6.47 -0.43
C GLN A 26 -1.19 7.48 -0.71
N SER A 27 -1.36 8.77 -0.35
CA SER A 27 -0.35 9.80 -0.59
C SER A 27 0.88 9.67 0.31
N LYS A 28 0.83 8.80 1.33
CA LYS A 28 1.93 8.56 2.28
C LYS A 28 2.77 7.33 1.91
N LEU A 29 2.34 6.56 0.91
CA LEU A 29 3.05 5.38 0.43
C LEU A 29 4.24 5.79 -0.43
N TYR A 30 5.41 5.29 -0.06
CA TYR A 30 6.64 5.43 -0.83
C TYR A 30 6.68 4.33 -1.89
N MET A 31 6.18 4.64 -3.09
CA MET A 31 6.23 3.78 -4.26
C MET A 31 5.91 4.59 -5.52
N GLU A 32 6.28 4.05 -6.68
CA GLU A 32 5.96 4.63 -7.98
C GLU A 32 4.61 4.10 -8.51
N GLY A 33 3.97 4.88 -9.39
CA GLY A 33 2.73 4.47 -10.04
C GLY A 33 1.51 4.44 -9.11
N PHE A 34 0.72 3.37 -9.19
CA PHE A 34 -0.53 3.24 -8.43
C PHE A 34 -0.26 2.86 -6.98
N ARG A 35 -0.47 3.84 -6.09
CA ARG A 35 -0.14 3.73 -4.66
C ARG A 35 -1.18 2.88 -3.91
N SER A 36 -0.79 1.66 -3.54
CA SER A 36 -1.60 0.73 -2.73
C SER A 36 -0.70 -0.13 -1.86
N LEU A 37 -1.26 -0.85 -0.89
CA LEU A 37 -0.57 -1.86 -0.10
C LEU A 37 -1.21 -3.22 -0.35
N LYS A 38 -0.42 -4.29 -0.34
CA LYS A 38 -0.95 -5.66 -0.33
C LYS A 38 -1.30 -6.06 1.11
N GLU A 39 -2.37 -6.83 1.27
CA GLU A 39 -2.71 -7.40 2.58
C GLU A 39 -1.59 -8.34 3.04
N GLY A 40 -1.14 -8.19 4.29
CA GLY A 40 -0.03 -8.95 4.86
C GLY A 40 1.37 -8.50 4.38
N GLU A 41 1.49 -7.41 3.61
CA GLU A 41 2.79 -6.86 3.23
C GLU A 41 3.54 -6.32 4.45
N PRO A 42 4.80 -6.74 4.69
CA PRO A 42 5.62 -6.15 5.74
C PRO A 42 5.99 -4.72 5.35
N VAL A 43 5.71 -3.77 6.25
CA VAL A 43 5.95 -2.34 6.01
C VAL A 43 6.63 -1.70 7.21
N GLU A 44 7.43 -0.69 6.93
CA GLU A 44 7.97 0.22 7.92
C GLU A 44 7.30 1.58 7.75
N PHE A 45 6.96 2.23 8.85
CA PHE A 45 6.28 3.50 8.79
C PHE A 45 6.54 4.37 10.00
N THR A 46 6.35 5.67 9.79
CA THR A 46 6.31 6.67 10.85
C THR A 46 4.86 7.10 11.05
N PHE A 47 4.48 7.37 12.29
CA PHE A 47 3.11 7.75 12.63
C PHE A 47 3.09 8.87 13.68
N LYS A 48 1.97 9.57 13.75
CA LYS A 48 1.66 10.54 14.79
C LYS A 48 0.33 10.19 15.46
N LYS A 49 0.15 10.65 16.69
CA LYS A 49 -1.17 10.68 17.33
C LYS A 49 -1.96 11.86 16.76
N SER A 50 -3.20 11.60 16.35
CA SER A 50 -4.15 12.56 15.80
C SER A 50 -5.45 12.49 16.59
N SER A 51 -6.40 13.41 16.33
CA SER A 51 -7.71 13.43 17.00
C SER A 51 -8.56 12.18 16.71
N LYS A 52 -8.23 11.44 15.65
CA LYS A 52 -8.95 10.23 15.19
C LYS A 52 -8.21 8.92 15.46
N GLY A 53 -7.12 8.96 16.25
CA GLY A 53 -6.25 7.81 16.47
C GLY A 53 -4.86 8.01 15.87
N PHE A 54 -4.19 6.93 15.48
CA PHE A 54 -2.86 6.98 14.88
C PHE A 54 -2.93 7.18 13.37
N GLU A 55 -2.11 8.09 12.85
CA GLU A 55 -2.03 8.43 11.42
C GLU A 55 -0.61 8.26 10.91
N SER A 56 -0.45 7.56 9.79
CA SER A 56 0.84 7.39 9.11
C SER A 56 1.31 8.72 8.50
N LEU A 57 2.59 9.04 8.69
CA LEU A 57 3.25 10.17 8.06
C LEU A 57 3.97 9.76 6.77
N ARG A 58 4.59 8.57 6.79
CA ARG A 58 5.31 7.96 5.66
C ARG A 58 5.31 6.45 5.85
N VAL A 59 5.10 5.70 4.77
CA VAL A 59 5.10 4.24 4.74
C VAL A 59 6.05 3.77 3.63
N THR A 60 6.91 2.81 3.96
CA THR A 60 7.89 2.15 3.08
C THR A 60 7.80 0.64 3.25
N GLY A 61 8.39 -0.11 2.33
CA GLY A 61 8.75 -1.50 2.58
C GLY A 61 9.92 -1.63 3.57
N PRO A 62 10.31 -2.88 3.91
CA PRO A 62 11.41 -3.15 4.83
C PRO A 62 12.74 -2.59 4.31
N GLY A 63 13.55 -2.03 5.20
CA GLY A 63 14.81 -1.37 4.86
C GLY A 63 14.63 -0.06 4.09
N GLY A 64 13.44 0.54 4.13
CA GLY A 64 13.13 1.76 3.36
C GLY A 64 12.86 1.53 1.87
N ALA A 65 12.70 0.28 1.44
CA ALA A 65 12.35 -0.08 0.06
C ALA A 65 10.99 0.53 -0.37
N PRO A 66 10.72 0.64 -1.69
CA PRO A 66 9.37 0.98 -2.15
C PRO A 66 8.35 -0.11 -1.77
N CYS A 67 7.11 0.29 -1.47
CA CYS A 67 6.02 -0.64 -1.20
C CYS A 67 5.74 -1.52 -2.43
N ILE A 68 5.36 -2.79 -2.19
CA ILE A 68 5.01 -3.77 -3.24
C ILE A 68 3.68 -3.36 -3.88
N GLY A 69 2.70 -3.08 -3.02
CA GLY A 69 1.35 -2.72 -3.42
C GLY A 69 0.51 -3.88 -3.92
N SER A 70 -0.79 -3.61 -4.04
CA SER A 70 -1.76 -4.66 -4.36
C SER A 70 -1.63 -5.09 -5.83
N GLU A 71 -1.73 -6.40 -6.06
CA GLU A 71 -1.88 -6.99 -7.41
C GLU A 71 -3.23 -6.64 -8.06
N ARG A 72 -4.07 -5.86 -7.37
CA ARG A 72 -5.25 -5.20 -7.96
C ARG A 72 -4.78 -4.08 -8.89
N ARG A 73 -4.02 -4.43 -9.93
CA ARG A 73 -4.02 -3.64 -11.16
C ARG A 73 -5.49 -3.52 -11.56
N PRO A 74 -6.02 -2.31 -11.84
CA PRO A 74 -7.21 -2.26 -12.67
C PRO A 74 -6.89 -3.10 -13.90
N LYS A 75 -7.72 -4.10 -14.21
CA LYS A 75 -7.73 -4.78 -15.51
C LYS A 75 -8.06 -3.73 -16.58
N GLY A 76 -7.13 -2.83 -16.84
CA GLY A 76 -7.18 -1.83 -17.87
C GLY A 76 -6.83 -2.51 -19.18
N LYS A 77 -7.88 -3.06 -19.81
CA LYS A 77 -7.95 -3.50 -21.21
C LYS A 77 -6.88 -4.52 -21.61
N THR A 78 -7.30 -5.77 -21.70
CA THR A 78 -6.85 -6.63 -22.79
C THR A 78 -6.90 -5.79 -24.07
N VAL A 79 -5.73 -5.39 -24.58
CA VAL A 79 -5.58 -5.01 -25.97
C VAL A 79 -5.85 -6.28 -26.75
N GLN A 80 -7.14 -6.60 -26.99
CA GLN A 80 -7.53 -7.52 -28.03
C GLN A 80 -7.03 -6.89 -29.33
N LYS A 81 -5.84 -7.33 -29.71
CA LYS A 81 -5.19 -7.11 -30.99
C LYS A 81 -6.22 -7.39 -32.07
N ARG A 82 -6.87 -6.33 -32.58
CA ARG A 82 -7.74 -6.41 -33.75
C ARG A 82 -6.87 -6.89 -34.90
N LYS A 83 -7.02 -8.16 -35.28
CA LYS A 83 -6.44 -8.72 -36.49
C LYS A 83 -7.06 -7.95 -37.67
N PRO A 84 -6.28 -7.28 -38.53
CA PRO A 84 -6.83 -6.71 -39.75
C PRO A 84 -7.28 -7.83 -40.70
N LYS A 85 -8.42 -7.56 -41.32
CA LYS A 85 -9.10 -8.34 -42.37
C LYS A 85 -8.11 -8.65 -43.50
N GLY A 86 -7.86 -9.93 -43.75
CA GLY A 86 -7.12 -10.39 -44.92
C GLY A 86 -8.12 -10.77 -46.01
N ASP A 87 -8.13 -9.97 -47.07
CA ASP A 87 -8.79 -10.23 -48.35
C ASP A 87 -8.16 -11.45 -49.05
N ARG A 88 -8.98 -12.45 -49.39
CA ARG A 88 -8.87 -13.32 -50.58
C ARG A 88 -10.04 -14.28 -50.66
#